data_AF-A0A521CFX6-F1
#
_entry.id   AF-A0A521CFX6-F1
#
_cell.length_a   1.000
_cell.length_b   1.000
_cell.length_c   1.000
_cell.angle_alpha   90.00
_cell.angle_beta   90.00
_cell.angle_gamma   90.00
#
_symmetry.space_group_name_H-M   'P 1'
#
loop_
_entity.id
_entity.type
_entity.pdbx_description
1 polymer ?
#
loop_
_entity_poly.entity_id
_entity_poly.type
_entity_poly.pdbx_seq_one_letter_code
_entity_poly.pdbx_strand_id
1 'polypeptide(L)'
;MYQFLDYFFVVFHFSLILFNLTGWIFHKTRRLHLYVITATIFSWVGLGIFYGWGYCPCTDWHWQIKYQLGETGLPASYIKYYLDAVTGISWDAFTVDVLTASLGIAAFLLSVWINLKDYVSQNN
;
A
#
# COMPACT_ATOMS: atom_id res chain seq x y z
N MET A 1 -23.21 -9.92 2.73
CA MET A 1 -22.00 -10.42 2.04
C MET A 1 -21.01 -9.28 1.76
N TYR A 2 -21.39 -8.24 1.03
CA TYR A 2 -20.48 -7.12 0.70
C TYR A 2 -19.92 -6.36 1.91
N GLN A 3 -20.69 -6.19 3.00
CA GLN A 3 -20.18 -5.57 4.24
C GLN A 3 -19.03 -6.36 4.86
N PHE A 4 -19.09 -7.69 4.86
CA PHE A 4 -17.99 -8.52 5.37
C PHE A 4 -16.73 -8.34 4.51
N LEU A 5 -16.90 -8.27 3.18
CA LEU A 5 -15.79 -8.00 2.26
C LEU A 5 -15.21 -6.61 2.49
N ASP A 6 -16.04 -5.59 2.71
CA ASP A 6 -15.58 -4.22 3.02
C ASP A 6 -14.68 -4.22 4.27
N TYR A 7 -15.13 -4.79 5.39
CA TYR A 7 -14.32 -4.93 6.60
C TYR A 7 -13.03 -5.72 6.37
N PHE A 8 -13.11 -6.82 5.60
CA PHE A 8 -11.93 -7.61 5.24
C PHE A 8 -10.90 -6.76 4.49
N PHE A 9 -11.32 -6.00 3.46
CA PHE A 9 -10.41 -5.18 2.68
C PHE A 9 -9.84 -4.00 3.46
N VAL A 10 -10.59 -3.41 4.40
CA VAL A 10 -10.07 -2.41 5.34
C VAL A 10 -8.93 -3.00 6.16
N VAL A 11 -9.19 -4.12 6.85
CA VAL A 11 -8.20 -4.76 7.75
C VAL A 11 -7.00 -5.26 6.96
N PHE A 12 -7.23 -5.87 5.79
CA PHE A 12 -6.18 -6.36 4.90
C PHE A 12 -5.29 -5.23 4.39
N HIS A 13 -5.85 -4.16 3.82
CA HIS A 13 -5.04 -3.03 3.34
C HIS A 13 -4.30 -2.35 4.47
N PHE A 14 -4.95 -2.13 5.61
CA PHE A 14 -4.29 -1.51 6.75
C PHE A 14 -3.09 -2.36 7.23
N SER A 15 -3.27 -3.68 7.29
CA SER A 15 -2.19 -4.61 7.60
C SER A 15 -1.08 -4.58 6.55
N LEU A 16 -1.44 -4.49 5.26
CA LEU A 16 -0.49 -4.40 4.15
C LEU A 16 0.33 -3.11 4.22
N ILE A 17 -0.31 -1.97 4.51
CA ILE A 17 0.37 -0.68 4.69
C ILE A 17 1.32 -0.75 5.88
N LEU A 18 0.85 -1.24 7.03
CA LEU A 18 1.68 -1.37 8.23
C LEU A 18 2.87 -2.31 7.98
N PHE A 19 2.63 -3.42 7.29
CA PHE A 19 3.68 -4.36 6.91
C PHE A 19 4.69 -3.74 5.95
N ASN A 20 4.27 -3.00 4.92
CA ASN A 20 5.19 -2.30 4.02
C ASN A 20 6.01 -1.21 4.74
N LEU A 21 5.50 -0.61 5.80
CA LEU A 21 6.23 0.41 6.56
C LEU A 21 7.20 -0.19 7.60
N THR A 22 6.91 -1.37 8.15
CA THR A 22 7.62 -1.91 9.33
C THR A 22 8.18 -3.31 9.15
N GLY A 23 7.77 -4.05 8.13
CA GLY A 23 8.09 -5.46 7.93
C GLY A 23 9.56 -5.74 7.62
N TRP A 24 10.33 -4.72 7.23
CA TRP A 24 11.78 -4.79 7.06
C TRP A 24 12.55 -4.86 8.39
N ILE A 25 11.94 -4.48 9.52
CA ILE A 25 12.60 -4.42 10.84
C ILE A 25 13.00 -5.83 11.31
N PHE A 26 12.07 -6.80 11.23
CA PHE A 26 12.31 -8.14 11.76
C PHE A 26 13.07 -9.03 10.76
N HIS A 27 14.17 -9.63 11.21
CA HIS A 27 15.02 -10.47 10.34
C HIS A 27 14.26 -11.61 9.65
N LYS A 28 13.28 -12.22 10.33
CA LYS A 28 12.48 -13.32 9.75
C LYS A 28 11.57 -12.88 8.61
N THR A 29 11.11 -11.63 8.62
CA THR A 29 10.16 -11.11 7.63
C THR A 29 10.82 -10.32 6.50
N ARG A 30 12.12 -10.02 6.57
CA ARG A 30 12.85 -9.20 5.57
C ARG A 30 12.68 -9.65 4.12
N ARG A 31 12.78 -10.96 3.86
CA ARG A 31 12.60 -11.51 2.50
C ARG A 31 11.15 -11.41 2.05
N LEU A 32 10.21 -11.76 2.94
CA LEU A 32 8.77 -11.64 2.66
C LEU A 32 8.38 -10.18 2.40
N HIS A 33 8.86 -9.26 3.24
CA HIS A 33 8.69 -7.83 3.08
C HIS A 33 9.16 -7.37 1.71
N LEU A 34 10.36 -7.77 1.28
CA LEU A 34 10.89 -7.43 -0.03
C LEU A 34 9.97 -7.86 -1.17
N TYR A 35 9.41 -9.08 -1.13
CA TYR A 35 8.44 -9.53 -2.13
C TYR A 35 7.15 -8.69 -2.11
N VAL A 36 6.60 -8.42 -0.93
CA VAL A 36 5.34 -7.67 -0.78
C VAL A 36 5.48 -6.22 -1.24
N ILE A 37 6.55 -5.53 -0.82
CA ILE A 37 6.76 -4.15 -1.21
C ILE A 37 7.13 -4.02 -2.69
N THR A 38 7.82 -5.01 -3.27
CA THR A 38 8.09 -5.07 -4.72
C THR A 38 6.79 -5.22 -5.49
N ALA A 39 5.90 -6.12 -5.07
CA ALA A 39 4.58 -6.29 -5.68
C ALA A 39 3.73 -5.01 -5.55
N THR A 40 3.86 -4.29 -4.44
CA THR A 40 3.19 -3.00 -4.22
C THR A 40 3.68 -1.94 -5.20
N ILE A 41 5.00 -1.71 -5.29
CA ILE A 41 5.59 -0.75 -6.24
C ILE A 41 5.31 -1.16 -7.69
N PHE A 42 5.39 -2.45 -8.00
CA PHE A 42 5.06 -2.96 -9.33
C PHE A 42 3.60 -2.70 -9.69
N SER A 43 2.67 -2.78 -8.73
CA SER A 43 1.29 -2.39 -8.96
C SER A 43 1.19 -0.89 -9.25
N TRP A 44 1.80 -0.05 -8.42
CA TRP A 44 1.72 1.41 -8.56
C TRP A 44 2.32 1.95 -9.86
N VAL A 45 3.45 1.39 -10.29
CA VAL A 45 4.19 1.85 -11.47
C VAL A 45 3.85 1.01 -12.69
N GLY A 46 3.96 -0.31 -12.59
CA GLY A 46 3.75 -1.24 -13.71
C GLY A 46 2.30 -1.27 -14.17
N LEU A 47 1.37 -1.56 -13.26
CA LEU A 47 -0.06 -1.51 -13.59
C LEU A 47 -0.55 -0.06 -13.70
N GLY A 48 0.09 0.87 -12.99
CA GLY A 48 -0.26 2.29 -13.07
C GLY A 48 -0.04 2.93 -14.45
N ILE A 49 0.83 2.36 -15.30
CA ILE A 49 0.95 2.78 -16.71
C ILE A 49 -0.37 2.58 -17.48
N PHE A 50 -1.16 1.56 -17.12
CA PHE A 50 -2.42 1.23 -17.80
C PHE A 50 -3.64 1.83 -17.09
N TYR A 51 -3.64 1.83 -15.76
CA TYR A 51 -4.82 2.15 -14.94
C TYR A 51 -4.71 3.51 -14.20
N GLY A 52 -3.57 4.18 -14.25
CA GLY A 52 -3.31 5.46 -13.58
C GLY A 52 -2.28 5.36 -12.45
N TRP A 53 -1.58 6.47 -12.19
CA TRP A 53 -0.52 6.53 -11.18
C TRP A 53 -0.99 6.03 -9.81
N GLY A 54 -0.19 5.18 -9.17
CA GLY A 54 -0.50 4.67 -7.82
C GLY A 54 -1.57 3.57 -7.80
N TYR A 55 -1.93 3.01 -8.96
CA TYR A 55 -2.94 1.95 -9.03
C TYR A 55 -2.58 0.73 -8.17
N CYS A 56 -3.55 0.26 -7.39
CA CYS A 56 -3.45 -0.96 -6.60
C CYS A 56 -4.67 -1.84 -6.87
N PRO A 57 -4.50 -3.10 -7.34
CA PRO A 57 -5.63 -4.01 -7.57
C PRO A 57 -6.51 -4.21 -6.34
N CYS A 58 -5.90 -4.22 -5.15
CA CYS A 58 -6.63 -4.37 -3.91
C CYS A 58 -7.57 -3.18 -3.68
N THR A 59 -7.09 -1.95 -3.92
CA THR A 59 -7.89 -0.72 -3.78
C THR A 59 -9.04 -0.72 -4.79
N ASP A 60 -8.77 -1.10 -6.04
CA ASP A 60 -9.78 -1.18 -7.09
C ASP A 60 -10.89 -2.20 -6.75
N TRP A 61 -10.52 -3.39 -6.27
CA TRP A 61 -11.51 -4.37 -5.79
C TRP A 61 -12.29 -3.87 -4.58
N HIS A 62 -11.64 -3.16 -3.65
CA HIS A 62 -12.33 -2.56 -2.52
C HIS A 62 -13.34 -1.49 -2.98
N TRP A 63 -12.97 -0.66 -3.96
CA TRP A 63 -13.87 0.31 -4.57
C TRP A 63 -15.07 -0.35 -5.23
N GLN A 64 -14.88 -1.46 -5.95
CA GLN A 64 -15.99 -2.23 -6.51
C GLN A 64 -16.97 -2.69 -5.43
N ILE A 65 -16.49 -3.14 -4.27
CA ILE A 65 -17.34 -3.53 -3.15
C ILE A 65 -18.08 -2.32 -2.56
N LYS A 66 -17.40 -1.18 -2.40
CA LYS A 66 -18.03 0.06 -1.92
C LYS A 66 -19.10 0.58 -2.86
N TYR A 67 -18.89 0.49 -4.18
CA TYR A 67 -19.92 0.81 -5.16
C TYR A 67 -21.15 -0.10 -5.02
N GLN A 68 -20.97 -1.40 -4.76
CA GLN A 68 -22.09 -2.32 -4.48
C GLN A 68 -22.81 -2.01 -3.16
N LEU A 69 -22.14 -1.33 -2.22
CA LEU A 69 -22.72 -0.82 -0.97
C LEU A 69 -23.39 0.56 -1.15
N GLY A 70 -23.35 1.15 -2.35
CA GLY A 70 -23.99 2.43 -2.67
C GLY A 70 -23.11 3.66 -2.45
N GLU A 71 -21.83 3.50 -2.09
CA GLU A 71 -20.90 4.61 -2.02
C GLU A 71 -20.51 5.07 -3.43
N THR A 72 -20.50 6.38 -3.68
CA THR A 72 -20.13 6.97 -4.98
C THR A 72 -19.16 8.14 -4.80
N GLY A 73 -18.47 8.53 -5.87
CA GLY A 73 -17.49 9.64 -5.81
C GLY A 73 -16.24 9.31 -5.00
N LEU A 74 -15.84 8.03 -4.95
CA LEU A 74 -14.64 7.58 -4.25
C LEU A 74 -13.40 8.22 -4.87
N PRO A 75 -12.45 8.75 -4.07
CA PRO A 75 -11.22 9.31 -4.59
C PRO A 75 -10.32 8.20 -5.14
N ALA A 76 -9.45 8.56 -6.08
CA ALA A 76 -8.44 7.63 -6.60
C ALA A 76 -7.48 7.13 -5.50
N SER A 77 -7.17 7.99 -4.53
CA SER A 77 -6.23 7.70 -3.45
C SER A 77 -6.91 7.04 -2.26
N TYR A 78 -6.53 5.78 -2.00
CA TYR A 78 -7.01 5.00 -0.85
C TYR A 78 -6.67 5.66 0.48
N ILE A 79 -5.41 6.12 0.61
CA ILE A 79 -4.92 6.74 1.84
C ILE A 79 -5.68 8.04 2.11
N LYS A 80 -5.94 8.85 1.07
CA LYS A 80 -6.77 10.05 1.22
C LYS A 80 -8.17 9.71 1.73
N TYR A 81 -8.84 8.73 1.14
CA TYR A 81 -10.20 8.35 1.57
C TYR A 81 -10.26 8.06 3.06
N TYR A 82 -9.35 7.23 3.58
CA TYR A 82 -9.34 6.88 5.00
C TYR A 82 -8.78 8.00 5.90
N LEU A 83 -7.83 8.81 5.42
CA LEU A 83 -7.36 9.98 6.16
C LEU A 83 -8.49 11.00 6.34
N ASP A 84 -9.23 11.30 5.28
CA ASP A 84 -10.36 12.20 5.34
C ASP A 84 -11.45 11.65 6.27
N ALA A 85 -11.77 10.36 6.16
CA ALA A 85 -12.77 9.71 6.99
C ALA A 85 -12.41 9.71 8.49
N VAL A 86 -11.12 9.53 8.83
CA VAL A 86 -10.66 9.49 10.23
C VAL A 86 -10.45 10.89 10.82
N THR A 87 -9.93 11.83 10.03
CA THR A 87 -9.62 13.19 10.50
C THR A 87 -10.78 14.16 10.38
N GLY A 88 -11.77 13.87 9.52
CA GLY A 88 -12.85 14.78 9.17
C GLY A 88 -12.41 15.99 8.32
N ILE A 89 -11.16 15.99 7.84
CA ILE A 89 -10.56 17.07 7.06
C ILE A 89 -10.39 16.59 5.61
N SER A 90 -10.71 17.43 4.63
CA SER A 90 -10.42 17.13 3.22
C SER A 90 -8.95 17.41 2.90
N TRP A 91 -8.10 16.38 2.97
CA TRP A 91 -6.68 16.50 2.62
C TRP A 91 -6.47 16.72 1.12
N ASP A 92 -5.41 17.43 0.75
CA ASP A 92 -5.03 17.53 -0.66
C ASP A 92 -4.54 16.16 -1.18
N ALA A 93 -5.14 15.68 -2.28
CA ALA A 93 -4.85 14.37 -2.83
C ALA A 93 -3.40 14.24 -3.30
N PHE A 94 -2.87 15.28 -3.93
CA PHE A 94 -1.50 15.29 -4.42
C PHE A 94 -0.50 15.16 -3.27
N THR A 95 -0.72 15.89 -2.18
CA THR A 95 0.12 15.82 -0.98
C THR A 95 0.11 14.41 -0.38
N VAL A 96 -1.07 13.80 -0.21
CA VAL A 96 -1.19 12.43 0.33
C VAL A 96 -0.51 11.41 -0.59
N ASP A 97 -0.65 11.55 -1.89
CA ASP A 97 -0.05 10.64 -2.86
C ASP A 97 1.48 10.75 -2.89
N VAL A 98 2.03 11.97 -2.84
CA VAL A 98 3.48 12.20 -2.74
C VAL A 98 4.05 11.62 -1.45
N LEU A 99 3.35 11.81 -0.32
CA LEU A 99 3.78 11.24 0.97
C LEU A 99 3.74 9.72 0.94
N THR A 100 2.66 9.14 0.40
CA THR A 100 2.50 7.67 0.30
C THR A 100 3.58 7.07 -0.60
N ALA A 101 3.81 7.68 -1.78
CA ALA A 101 4.83 7.23 -2.72
C ALA A 101 6.25 7.36 -2.14
N SER A 102 6.57 8.49 -1.50
CA SER A 102 7.90 8.71 -0.91
C SER A 102 8.19 7.74 0.23
N LEU A 103 7.23 7.50 1.13
CA LEU A 103 7.36 6.51 2.19
C LEU A 103 7.51 5.08 1.64
N GLY A 104 6.72 4.71 0.63
CA GLY A 104 6.82 3.40 -0.03
C GLY A 104 8.17 3.17 -0.70
N ILE A 105 8.68 4.17 -1.43
CA ILE A 105 10.01 4.10 -2.07
C ILE A 105 11.11 4.02 -1.02
N ALA A 106 11.05 4.84 0.04
CA ALA A 106 12.03 4.81 1.12
C ALA A 106 12.07 3.43 1.81
N ALA A 107 10.91 2.86 2.13
CA ALA A 107 10.80 1.52 2.71
C ALA A 107 11.32 0.42 1.77
N PHE A 108 11.12 0.56 0.45
CA PHE A 108 11.66 -0.37 -0.54
C PHE A 108 13.19 -0.33 -0.60
N LEU A 109 13.77 0.86 -0.73
CA LEU A 109 15.22 1.05 -0.77
C LEU A 109 15.88 0.50 0.50
N LEU A 110 15.27 0.78 1.66
CA LEU A 110 15.73 0.25 2.94
C LEU A 110 15.64 -1.27 2.99
N SER A 111 14.53 -1.85 2.52
CA SER A 111 14.36 -3.30 2.44
C SER A 111 15.41 -3.95 1.54
N VAL A 112 15.71 -3.37 0.38
CA VAL A 112 16.76 -3.85 -0.53
C VAL A 112 18.12 -3.79 0.16
N TRP A 113 18.47 -2.66 0.76
CA TRP A 113 19.75 -2.46 1.43
C TRP A 113 19.98 -3.47 2.57
N ILE A 114 18.98 -3.68 3.43
CA ILE A 114 19.09 -4.62 4.54
C ILE A 114 19.23 -6.06 4.03
N ASN A 115 18.44 -6.47 3.03
CA ASN A 115 18.54 -7.82 2.46
C ASN A 115 19.90 -8.07 1.78
N LEU A 116 20.47 -7.06 1.11
CA LEU A 116 21.82 -7.14 0.55
C LEU A 116 22.89 -7.25 1.65
N LYS A 117 22.78 -6.46 2.71
CA LYS A 117 23.68 -6.53 3.86
C LYS A 117 23.64 -7.91 4.52
N ASP A 118 22.45 -8.47 4.73
CA ASP A 118 22.27 -9.80 5.31
C ASP A 118 22.89 -10.89 4.42
N TYR A 119 22.73 -10.78 3.09
CA TYR A 119 23.31 -11.72 2.14
C TYR A 119 24.86 -11.70 2.17
N VAL A 120 25.47 -10.52 2.21
CA VAL A 120 26.93 -10.38 2.32
C VAL A 120 27.44 -10.92 3.66
N SER A 121 26.72 -10.69 4.76
CA SER A 121 27.11 -11.19 6.09
C SER A 121 27.00 -12.72 6.23
N GLN A 122 26.20 -13.40 5.40
CA GLN A 122 26.08 -14.86 5.42
C GLN A 122 27.13 -15.57 4.55
N ASN A 123 27.72 -14.85 3.59
CA ASN A 123 28.68 -15.39 2.62
C ASN A 123 30.15 -15.04 2.93
N ASN A 124 30.42 -14.28 4.00
CA ASN A 124 31.75 -14.00 4.55
C ASN A 124 31.96 -14.81 5.84
#